data_AF-A0AAD1D458-F1
#
_entry.id   AF-A0AAD1D458-F1
#
_cell.length_a   1.000
_cell.length_b   1.000
_cell.length_c   1.000
_cell.angle_alpha   90.00
_cell.angle_beta   90.00
_cell.angle_gamma   90.00
#
_symmetry.space_group_name_H-M   'P 1'
#
loop_
_entity.id
_entity.type
_entity.pdbx_description
1 polymer ?
#
loop_
_entity_poly.entity_id
_entity_poly.type
_entity_poly.pdbx_seq_one_letter_code
_entity_poly.pdbx_strand_id
1 'polypeptide(L)'
;MSQAIEAMKGTVSGQGKDINMATIGTFKKTAKGEFVGDIVTLSLQAKGVRIVPDQNPPSENAPTHRVFVGNAEVGAAWAKHSNEGRAYLGLKLDDPSFNAPIYANLFDDDGGEAHSLIWSRPGRRGGD
;
A
#
# COMPACT_ATOMS: atom_id res chain seq x y z
N MET A 1 15.34 12.14 4.86
CA MET A 1 14.42 11.00 5.04
C MET A 1 13.35 11.11 3.95
N SER A 2 12.87 10.01 3.35
CA SER A 2 11.84 10.09 2.29
C SER A 2 10.54 10.66 2.85
N GLN A 3 9.89 11.61 2.17
CA GLN A 3 8.63 12.22 2.62
C GLN A 3 7.51 11.20 2.84
N ALA A 4 7.49 10.10 2.08
CA ALA A 4 6.51 9.04 2.25
C ALA A 4 6.71 8.27 3.58
N ILE A 5 7.96 8.17 4.05
CA ILE A 5 8.28 7.63 5.38
C ILE A 5 7.84 8.61 6.47
N GLU A 6 8.06 9.91 6.30
CA GLU A 6 7.58 10.94 7.25
C GLU A 6 6.05 10.95 7.35
N ALA A 7 5.33 10.86 6.23
CA ALA A 7 3.86 10.78 6.22
C ALA A 7 3.31 9.56 6.98
N MET A 8 4.03 8.43 6.92
CA MET A 8 3.65 7.24 7.67
C MET A 8 3.90 7.42 9.17
N LYS A 9 4.96 8.13 9.59
CA LYS A 9 5.15 8.47 11.01
C LYS A 9 4.01 9.34 11.56
N GLY A 10 3.53 10.32 10.76
CA GLY A 10 2.36 11.13 11.11
C GLY A 10 1.07 10.32 11.21
N THR A 11 0.94 9.24 10.43
CA THR A 11 -0.21 8.31 10.50
C THR A 11 -0.13 7.36 11.71
N VAL A 12 1.09 6.99 12.15
CA VAL A 12 1.35 6.07 13.26
C VAL A 12 1.58 6.83 14.59
N SER A 13 1.23 8.11 14.65
CA SER A 13 1.46 8.96 15.82
C SER A 13 0.70 8.44 17.06
N GLY A 14 1.38 7.64 17.87
CA GLY A 14 0.87 7.09 19.12
C GLY A 14 1.89 6.32 19.95
N GLN A 15 2.94 5.73 19.36
CA GLN A 15 4.00 5.05 20.12
C GLN A 15 5.35 5.15 19.41
N GLY A 16 6.37 5.67 20.11
CA GLY A 16 7.77 5.68 19.68
C GLY A 16 8.40 4.28 19.71
N LYS A 17 7.79 3.31 19.03
CA LYS A 17 8.38 2.01 18.71
C LYS A 17 9.05 2.14 17.35
N ASP A 18 10.29 1.71 17.24
CA ASP A 18 10.96 1.52 15.94
C ASP A 18 10.13 0.55 15.09
N ILE A 19 9.26 1.11 14.26
CA ILE A 19 8.52 0.35 13.26
C ILE A 19 9.54 0.04 12.16
N ASN A 20 9.85 -1.25 11.96
CA ASN A 20 10.66 -1.65 10.83
C ASN A 20 9.87 -1.34 9.55
N MET A 21 10.28 -0.29 8.85
CA MET A 21 9.69 0.19 7.60
C MET A 21 10.53 -0.27 6.41
N ALA A 22 9.87 -0.59 5.30
CA ALA A 22 10.53 -0.84 4.03
C ALA A 22 9.69 -0.34 2.85
N THR A 23 10.31 0.37 1.91
CA THR A 23 9.71 0.57 0.58
C THR A 23 9.84 -0.75 -0.17
N ILE A 24 8.70 -1.37 -0.47
CA ILE A 24 8.63 -2.67 -1.14
C ILE A 24 8.10 -2.55 -2.57
N GLY A 25 7.88 -1.34 -3.07
CA GLY A 25 7.44 -1.14 -4.44
C GLY A 25 7.41 0.31 -4.86
N THR A 26 7.46 0.51 -6.18
CA THR A 26 7.37 1.82 -6.82
C THR A 26 6.36 1.73 -7.95
N PHE A 27 5.44 2.67 -7.97
CA PHE A 27 4.33 2.72 -8.91
C PHE A 27 4.26 4.06 -9.63
N LYS A 28 3.64 4.07 -10.80
CA LYS A 28 3.25 5.29 -11.50
C LYS A 28 1.75 5.27 -11.71
N LYS A 29 1.12 6.43 -11.50
CA LYS A 29 -0.30 6.61 -11.82
C LYS A 29 -0.45 6.84 -13.32
N THR A 30 -1.36 6.11 -13.93
CA THR A 30 -1.71 6.24 -15.35
C THR A 30 -2.77 7.32 -15.55
N ALA A 31 -2.94 7.78 -16.78
CA ALA A 31 -4.00 8.74 -17.15
C ALA A 31 -5.42 8.21 -16.85
N LYS A 32 -5.60 6.89 -16.76
CA LYS A 32 -6.88 6.24 -16.43
C LYS A 32 -7.12 6.10 -14.92
N GLY A 33 -6.17 6.55 -14.09
CA GLY A 33 -6.26 6.47 -12.63
C GLY A 33 -5.78 5.15 -12.03
N GLU A 34 -5.38 4.17 -12.84
CA GLU A 34 -4.71 2.95 -12.37
C GLU A 34 -3.28 3.25 -11.92
N PHE A 35 -2.76 2.48 -10.98
CA PHE A 35 -1.33 2.50 -10.63
C PHE A 35 -0.65 1.26 -11.21
N VAL A 36 0.50 1.44 -11.86
CA VAL A 36 1.29 0.34 -12.43
C VAL A 36 2.71 0.42 -11.90
N GLY A 37 3.23 -0.71 -11.42
CA GLY A 37 4.53 -0.75 -10.80
C GLY A 37 4.99 -2.16 -10.47
N ASP A 38 6.03 -2.22 -9.65
CA ASP A 38 6.64 -3.48 -9.22
C ASP A 38 6.61 -3.59 -7.70
N ILE A 39 6.51 -4.82 -7.19
CA ILE A 39 6.64 -5.15 -5.78
C ILE A 39 7.85 -6.07 -5.60
N VAL A 40 8.77 -5.66 -4.74
CA VAL A 40 10.03 -6.34 -4.47
C VAL A 40 10.20 -6.52 -2.96
N THR A 41 10.31 -7.78 -2.55
CA THR A 41 10.75 -8.22 -1.23
C THR A 41 11.83 -9.29 -1.41
N LEU A 42 12.38 -9.82 -0.31
CA LEU A 42 13.39 -10.88 -0.40
C LEU A 42 12.88 -12.15 -1.11
N SER A 43 11.60 -12.48 -0.94
CA SER A 43 10.99 -13.71 -1.49
C SER A 43 10.03 -13.47 -2.66
N LEU A 44 9.67 -12.21 -2.95
CA LEU A 44 8.69 -11.85 -3.98
C LEU A 44 9.27 -10.78 -4.90
N GLN A 45 9.26 -11.02 -6.21
CA GLN A 45 9.62 -10.04 -7.22
C GLN A 45 8.53 -10.00 -8.29
N ALA A 46 7.43 -9.32 -7.99
CA ALA A 46 6.29 -9.20 -8.89
C ALA A 46 6.47 -7.95 -9.76
N LYS A 47 6.49 -8.14 -11.08
CA LYS A 47 6.54 -7.05 -12.06
C LYS A 47 5.18 -6.77 -12.67
N GLY A 48 4.95 -5.51 -13.04
CA GLY A 48 3.71 -5.12 -13.74
C GLY A 48 2.46 -5.33 -12.89
N VAL A 49 2.59 -5.13 -11.57
CA VAL A 49 1.47 -5.09 -10.64
C VAL A 49 0.58 -3.90 -11.01
N ARG A 50 -0.73 -4.15 -11.11
CA ARG A 50 -1.74 -3.12 -11.43
C ARG A 50 -2.69 -2.94 -10.26
N ILE A 51 -2.88 -1.71 -9.82
CA ILE A 51 -3.89 -1.31 -8.83
C ILE A 51 -4.97 -0.55 -9.59
N VAL A 52 -6.13 -1.18 -9.76
CA VAL A 52 -7.21 -0.72 -10.63
C VAL A 52 -8.38 -0.23 -9.78
N PRO A 53 -8.88 1.01 -9.99
CA PRO A 53 -10.07 1.49 -9.28
C PRO A 53 -11.28 0.60 -9.56
N ASP A 54 -11.95 0.16 -8.50
CA ASP A 54 -13.21 -0.57 -8.58
C ASP A 54 -14.34 0.45 -8.84
N GLN A 55 -15.01 0.33 -9.99
CA GLN A 55 -15.99 1.33 -10.44
C GLN A 55 -17.35 1.15 -9.76
N ASN A 56 -17.63 -0.01 -9.16
CA ASN A 56 -18.90 -0.31 -8.51
C ASN A 56 -18.67 -1.03 -7.17
N PRO A 57 -18.11 -0.34 -6.16
CA PRO A 57 -17.96 -0.92 -4.84
C PRO A 57 -19.34 -1.25 -4.25
N PRO A 58 -19.58 -2.51 -3.81
CA PRO A 58 -20.90 -2.95 -3.35
C PRO A 58 -21.32 -2.36 -1.99
N SER A 59 -20.41 -1.72 -1.26
CA SER A 59 -20.69 -1.02 0.00
C SER A 59 -19.56 -0.04 0.34
N GLU A 60 -19.78 0.82 1.35
CA GLU A 60 -18.76 1.79 1.84
C GLU A 60 -17.49 1.12 2.38
N ASN A 61 -17.61 -0.10 2.90
CA ASN A 61 -16.47 -0.87 3.41
C ASN A 61 -15.77 -1.70 2.33
N ALA A 62 -16.34 -1.76 1.13
CA ALA A 62 -15.75 -2.51 0.03
C ALA A 62 -14.42 -1.88 -0.42
N PRO A 63 -13.51 -2.67 -1.00
CA PRO A 63 -12.32 -2.13 -1.65
C PRO A 63 -12.67 -1.05 -2.66
N THR A 64 -11.90 0.04 -2.67
CA THR A 64 -12.01 1.05 -3.73
C THR A 64 -11.12 0.71 -4.91
N HIS A 65 -10.15 -0.20 -4.74
CA HIS A 65 -9.28 -0.69 -5.78
C HIS A 65 -9.03 -2.20 -5.64
N ARG A 66 -8.76 -2.85 -6.76
CA ARG A 66 -8.33 -4.25 -6.86
C ARG A 66 -6.87 -4.31 -7.33
N VAL A 67 -6.11 -5.28 -6.84
CA VAL A 67 -4.69 -5.45 -7.17
C VAL A 67 -4.50 -6.70 -8.02
N PHE A 68 -3.83 -6.56 -9.16
CA PHE A 68 -3.63 -7.64 -10.12
C PHE A 68 -2.17 -7.84 -10.50
N VAL A 69 -1.82 -9.08 -10.82
CA VAL A 69 -0.59 -9.46 -11.54
C VAL A 69 -0.98 -10.37 -12.70
N GLY A 70 -0.72 -9.94 -13.93
CA GLY A 70 -1.31 -10.58 -15.10
C GLY A 70 -2.84 -10.61 -14.99
N ASN A 71 -3.43 -11.81 -14.96
CA ASN A 71 -4.87 -12.04 -14.79
C ASN A 71 -5.27 -12.45 -13.37
N ALA A 72 -4.32 -12.63 -12.45
CA ALA A 72 -4.61 -13.00 -11.07
C ALA A 72 -4.93 -11.76 -10.22
N GLU A 73 -6.03 -11.80 -9.47
CA GLU A 73 -6.29 -10.83 -8.41
C GLU A 73 -5.52 -11.27 -7.15
N VAL A 74 -4.60 -10.42 -6.68
CA VAL A 74 -3.66 -10.73 -5.59
C VAL A 74 -3.87 -9.86 -4.35
N GLY A 75 -4.92 -9.03 -4.36
CA GLY A 75 -5.23 -8.16 -3.24
C GLY A 75 -6.22 -7.05 -3.56
N ALA A 76 -6.36 -6.16 -2.59
CA ALA A 76 -7.31 -5.06 -2.59
C ALA A 76 -6.70 -3.82 -1.95
N ALA A 77 -7.24 -2.64 -2.28
CA ALA A 77 -6.86 -1.39 -1.64
C ALA A 77 -8.08 -0.51 -1.31
N TRP A 78 -7.88 0.36 -0.32
CA TRP A 78 -8.87 1.33 0.14
C TRP A 78 -8.27 2.72 0.13
N ALA A 79 -9.01 3.68 -0.44
CA ALA A 79 -8.65 5.09 -0.39
C ALA A 79 -8.84 5.60 1.05
N LYS A 80 -7.82 6.26 1.58
CA LYS A 80 -7.76 6.75 2.95
C LYS A 80 -7.14 8.14 3.00
N HIS A 81 -7.34 8.82 4.12
CA HIS A 81 -6.68 10.07 4.44
C HIS A 81 -5.90 9.90 5.75
N SER A 82 -4.70 10.45 5.83
CA SER A 82 -3.94 10.51 7.07
C SER A 82 -4.57 11.53 8.03
N ASN A 83 -4.14 11.53 9.29
CA ASN A 83 -4.55 12.56 10.26
C ASN A 83 -4.18 13.98 9.81
N GLU A 84 -3.16 14.09 8.96
CA GLU A 84 -2.68 15.34 8.36
C GLU A 84 -3.40 15.68 7.04
N GLY A 85 -4.44 14.90 6.68
CA GLY A 85 -5.26 15.14 5.48
C GLY A 85 -4.65 14.62 4.18
N ARG A 86 -3.52 13.89 4.22
CA ARG A 86 -2.88 13.36 3.00
C ARG A 86 -3.60 12.11 2.50
N ALA A 87 -4.00 12.11 1.22
CA ALA A 87 -4.59 10.94 0.58
C ALA A 87 -3.54 9.83 0.37
N TYR A 88 -3.95 8.58 0.58
CA TYR A 88 -3.14 7.38 0.33
C TYR A 88 -4.03 6.17 0.05
N LEU A 89 -3.44 5.09 -0.48
CA LEU A 89 -4.13 3.79 -0.53
C LEU A 89 -3.58 2.87 0.55
N GLY A 90 -4.45 2.33 1.40
CA GLY A 90 -4.11 1.19 2.25
C GLY A 90 -4.34 -0.11 1.50
N LEU A 91 -3.31 -0.92 1.33
CA LEU A 91 -3.35 -2.19 0.60
C LEU A 91 -3.39 -3.38 1.56
N LYS A 92 -4.13 -4.41 1.16
CA LYS A 92 -4.03 -5.78 1.66
C LYS A 92 -3.70 -6.69 0.47
N LEU A 93 -2.52 -7.28 0.48
CA LEU A 93 -2.09 -8.29 -0.49
C LEU A 93 -2.28 -9.67 0.15
N ASP A 94 -3.03 -10.54 -0.49
CA ASP A 94 -3.50 -11.80 0.11
C ASP A 94 -3.65 -12.86 -0.99
N ASP A 95 -2.51 -13.37 -1.44
CA ASP A 95 -2.42 -14.42 -2.45
C ASP A 95 -2.17 -15.78 -1.78
N PRO A 96 -2.66 -16.92 -2.33
CA PRO A 96 -2.44 -18.25 -1.77
C PRO A 96 -0.97 -18.64 -1.54
N SER A 97 -0.01 -17.99 -2.21
CA SER A 97 1.43 -18.21 -1.98
C SER A 97 1.97 -17.53 -0.71
N PHE A 98 1.18 -16.67 -0.06
CA PHE A 98 1.58 -15.98 1.16
C PHE A 98 1.15 -16.77 2.40
N ASN A 99 2.05 -16.89 3.37
CA ASN A 99 1.73 -17.50 4.66
C ASN A 99 0.75 -16.66 5.49
N ALA A 100 0.64 -15.36 5.20
CA ALA A 100 -0.30 -14.42 5.81
C ALA A 100 -0.44 -13.17 4.92
N PRO A 101 -1.54 -12.40 5.04
CA PRO A 101 -1.71 -11.16 4.30
C PRO A 101 -0.61 -10.13 4.58
N ILE A 102 -0.18 -9.42 3.54
CA ILE A 102 0.76 -8.30 3.63
C ILE A 102 -0.03 -6.99 3.58
N TYR A 103 0.17 -6.15 4.59
CA TYR A 103 -0.42 -4.81 4.65
C TYR A 103 0.62 -3.74 4.36
N ALA A 104 0.33 -2.85 3.43
CA ALA A 104 1.23 -1.77 3.01
C ALA A 104 0.41 -0.54 2.63
N ASN A 105 1.05 0.62 2.57
CA ASN A 105 0.40 1.87 2.18
C ASN A 105 1.11 2.46 0.96
N LEU A 106 0.34 2.81 -0.06
CA LEU A 106 0.83 3.50 -1.24
C LEU A 106 0.65 5.01 -1.05
N PHE A 107 1.75 5.73 -1.03
CA PHE A 107 1.78 7.19 -0.97
C PHE A 107 2.29 7.75 -2.28
N ASP A 108 1.75 8.91 -2.66
CA ASP A 108 2.36 9.73 -3.70
C ASP A 108 3.74 10.21 -3.24
N ASP A 109 4.75 10.19 -4.11
CA ASP A 109 6.05 10.79 -3.86
C ASP A 109 6.04 12.27 -4.30
N ASP A 110 7.15 12.98 -4.09
CA ASP A 110 7.25 14.41 -4.45
C ASP A 110 6.98 14.60 -5.96
N GLY A 111 5.98 15.41 -6.29
CA GLY A 111 5.67 15.79 -7.68
C GLY A 111 4.62 14.94 -8.41
N GLY A 112 4.01 13.93 -7.79
CA GLY A 112 2.87 13.20 -8.41
C GLY A 112 3.25 12.11 -9.42
N GLU A 113 4.53 12.02 -9.79
CA GLU A 113 4.99 11.17 -10.89
C GLU A 113 5.26 9.71 -10.48
N ALA A 114 5.62 9.50 -9.21
CA ALA A 114 5.96 8.21 -8.64
C ALA A 114 5.25 8.02 -7.31
N HIS A 115 4.98 6.78 -6.94
CA HIS A 115 4.30 6.42 -5.72
C HIS A 115 5.05 5.29 -5.03
N SER A 116 5.31 5.43 -3.74
CA SER A 116 6.03 4.47 -2.93
C SER A 116 5.08 3.57 -2.16
N LEU A 117 5.22 2.24 -2.36
CA LEU A 117 4.51 1.24 -1.56
C LEU A 117 5.34 0.91 -0.33
N ILE A 118 4.84 1.32 0.83
CA ILE A 118 5.55 1.23 2.09
C ILE A 118 4.92 0.16 2.96
N TRP A 119 5.71 -0.85 3.29
CA TRP A 119 5.37 -1.85 4.28
C TRP A 119 5.93 -1.46 5.65
N SER A 120 5.16 -1.72 6.70
CA SER A 120 5.58 -1.57 8.09
C SER A 120 5.33 -2.87 8.84
N ARG A 121 6.30 -3.34 9.61
CA ARG A 121 6.06 -4.44 10.54
C ARG A 121 5.02 -4.01 11.58
N PRO A 122 3.87 -4.72 11.72
CA PRO A 122 2.94 -4.42 12.81
C PRO A 122 3.69 -4.52 14.14
N GLY A 123 3.68 -3.44 14.92
CA GLY A 123 4.26 -3.45 16.25
C GLY A 123 3.55 -4.52 17.09
N ARG A 124 4.30 -5.29 17.88
CA ARG A 124 3.68 -6.13 18.93
C ARG A 124 2.82 -5.21 19.79
N ARG A 125 1.49 -5.34 19.70
CA ARG A 125 0.59 -4.77 20.69
C ARG A 125 0.91 -5.53 21.97
N GLY A 126 1.35 -4.82 23.01
CA GLY A 126 1.80 -5.42 24.27
C GLY A 126 0.74 -6.40 24.77
N GLY A 127 1.14 -7.65 24.92
CA GLY A 127 0.34 -8.74 25.47
C GLY A 127 1.30 -9.61 26.26
N ASP A 128 1.59 -9.14 27.48
CA ASP A 128 1.73 -9.92 28.71
C ASP A 128 1.00 -9.13 29.81
#